data_AF-A0A4Y1ZR01-F1
#
_entry.id   AF-A0A4Y1ZR01-F1
#
_cell.length_a   1.000
_cell.length_b   1.000
_cell.length_c   1.000
_cell.angle_alpha   90.00
_cell.angle_beta   90.00
_cell.angle_gamma   90.00
#
_symmetry.space_group_name_H-M   'P 1'
#
loop_
_entity.id
_entity.type
_entity.pdbx_description
1 polymer ?
#
loop_
_entity_poly.entity_id
_entity_poly.type
_entity_poly.pdbx_seq_one_letter_code
_entity_poly.pdbx_strand_id
1 'polypeptide(L)'
;MALAPLKPNPTNQPTKGVITCGELLNVPTEEILKELQGQGVSHVRRISIRRDGQLLHTKHLILTFDSAKLPENIKAGYMRLSVRTYIPNPLRCFKCQRFGHSKPSCRGTLTCARCAEVGHESTDCTRTEKCVNCKGEHTSFSRNCIAWKQDKKIISTKIKKQISYHEARKLVKPTPGNSYVSIAKKSSAPSVQKNPDIPAICSSTLPDSIARPPITNFPISSSAYVASVSEEALASPDLTNFTLVTNKKKLKKDYF
;
A
#
# COMPACT_ATOMS: atom_id res chain seq x y z
N MET A 1 -6.27 -48.33 -19.64
CA MET A 1 -6.29 -47.16 -18.73
C MET A 1 -6.67 -45.95 -19.56
N ALA A 2 -7.77 -45.26 -19.23
CA ALA A 2 -8.17 -44.07 -19.99
C ALA A 2 -7.32 -42.86 -19.58
N LEU A 3 -6.66 -42.22 -20.54
CA LEU A 3 -5.96 -40.95 -20.31
C LEU A 3 -7.02 -39.87 -20.07
N ALA A 4 -7.00 -39.25 -18.88
CA ALA A 4 -7.86 -38.12 -18.59
C ALA A 4 -7.53 -36.95 -19.55
N PRO A 5 -8.53 -36.27 -20.14
CA PRO A 5 -8.28 -35.17 -21.03
C PRO A 5 -7.54 -34.05 -20.29
N LEU A 6 -6.41 -33.62 -20.85
CA LEU A 6 -5.65 -32.48 -20.33
C LEU A 6 -6.58 -31.26 -20.27
N LYS A 7 -6.72 -30.66 -19.09
CA LYS A 7 -7.49 -29.43 -18.92
C LYS A 7 -6.93 -28.36 -19.88
N PRO A 8 -7.77 -27.60 -20.59
CA PRO A 8 -7.28 -26.59 -21.52
C PRO A 8 -6.35 -25.62 -20.79
N ASN A 9 -5.15 -25.47 -21.35
CA ASN A 9 -4.09 -24.60 -20.86
C ASN A 9 -4.67 -23.17 -20.70
N PRO A 10 -4.52 -22.50 -19.54
CA PRO A 10 -5.27 -21.29 -19.28
C PRO A 10 -4.92 -20.19 -20.29
N THR A 11 -5.95 -19.46 -20.73
CA THR A 11 -5.83 -18.23 -21.50
C THR A 11 -4.67 -17.39 -20.97
N ASN A 12 -3.67 -17.10 -21.82
CA ASN A 12 -2.45 -16.40 -21.43
C ASN A 12 -2.80 -15.18 -20.58
N GLN A 13 -2.45 -15.19 -19.30
CA GLN A 13 -2.82 -14.09 -18.42
C GLN A 13 -2.04 -12.84 -18.85
N PRO A 14 -2.72 -11.73 -19.18
CA PRO A 14 -2.05 -10.55 -19.71
C PRO A 14 -1.11 -9.96 -18.66
N THR A 15 0.16 -9.83 -19.00
CA THR A 15 1.17 -9.24 -18.12
C THR A 15 1.11 -7.71 -18.16
N LYS A 16 1.59 -7.05 -17.10
CA LYS A 16 1.61 -5.58 -17.04
C LYS A 16 3.00 -5.07 -16.69
N GLY A 17 3.48 -4.14 -17.50
CA GLY A 17 4.74 -3.44 -17.35
C GLY A 17 4.54 -1.98 -16.99
N VAL A 18 5.59 -1.35 -16.47
CA VAL A 18 5.71 0.10 -16.30
C VAL A 18 6.95 0.55 -17.05
N ILE A 19 6.77 1.53 -17.94
CA ILE A 19 7.86 2.31 -18.53
C ILE A 19 7.89 3.70 -17.90
N THR A 20 9.05 4.36 -17.99
CA THR A 20 9.24 5.75 -17.56
C THR A 20 9.87 6.50 -18.73
N CYS A 21 9.15 7.47 -19.30
CA CYS A 21 9.63 8.26 -20.43
C CYS A 21 9.11 9.71 -20.33
N GLY A 22 10.02 10.67 -20.40
CA GLY A 22 9.69 12.10 -20.35
C GLY A 22 9.06 12.60 -21.65
N GLU A 23 9.61 12.20 -22.80
CA GLU A 23 9.10 12.56 -24.13
C GLU A 23 7.64 12.18 -24.32
N LEU A 24 7.26 11.00 -23.82
CA LEU A 24 5.87 10.52 -23.87
C LEU A 24 4.96 11.15 -22.80
N LEU A 25 5.31 12.27 -22.14
CA LEU A 25 4.47 12.88 -21.10
C LEU A 25 3.16 13.46 -21.65
N ASN A 26 3.24 14.19 -22.75
CA ASN A 26 2.11 14.94 -23.33
C ASN A 26 1.44 14.22 -24.52
N VAL A 27 2.04 13.14 -25.02
CA VAL A 27 1.52 12.33 -26.14
C VAL A 27 0.21 11.61 -25.70
N PRO A 28 -0.87 11.61 -26.50
CA PRO A 28 -2.10 10.88 -26.18
C PRO A 28 -1.87 9.37 -26.05
N THR A 29 -2.66 8.70 -25.21
CA THR A 29 -2.47 7.26 -24.91
C THR A 29 -2.79 6.35 -26.10
N GLU A 30 -3.58 6.86 -27.04
CA GLU A 30 -4.09 6.18 -28.22
C GLU A 30 -3.01 6.11 -29.31
N GLU A 31 -2.21 7.17 -29.44
CA GLU A 31 -1.03 7.24 -30.31
C GLU A 31 0.09 6.33 -29.80
N ILE A 32 0.40 6.42 -28.49
CA ILE A 32 1.37 5.51 -27.84
C ILE A 32 0.93 4.05 -28.01
N LEU A 33 -0.37 3.75 -27.89
CA LEU A 33 -0.88 2.40 -28.13
C LEU A 33 -0.64 1.97 -29.57
N LYS A 34 -0.96 2.81 -30.56
CA LYS A 34 -0.77 2.52 -31.98
C LYS A 34 0.70 2.22 -32.32
N GLU A 35 1.65 3.00 -31.81
CA GLU A 35 3.09 2.76 -32.03
C GLU A 35 3.57 1.45 -31.38
N LEU A 36 3.10 1.15 -30.16
CA LEU A 36 3.58 0.02 -29.38
C LEU A 36 2.83 -1.30 -29.66
N GLN A 37 1.72 -1.25 -30.40
CA GLN A 37 0.88 -2.41 -30.69
C GLN A 37 1.66 -3.53 -31.40
N GLY A 38 2.55 -3.19 -32.33
CA GLY A 38 3.43 -4.14 -33.02
C GLY A 38 4.43 -4.86 -32.11
N GLN A 39 4.57 -4.44 -30.85
CA GLN A 39 5.40 -5.07 -29.81
C GLN A 39 4.55 -5.81 -28.76
N GLY A 40 3.29 -6.12 -29.09
CA GLY A 40 2.38 -6.90 -28.24
C GLY A 40 1.72 -6.11 -27.11
N VAL A 41 1.72 -4.77 -27.16
CA VAL A 41 0.98 -3.92 -26.22
C VAL A 41 -0.49 -3.85 -26.64
N SER A 42 -1.39 -4.28 -25.76
CA SER A 42 -2.85 -4.28 -25.99
C SER A 42 -3.59 -3.15 -25.28
N HIS A 43 -2.99 -2.53 -24.26
CA HIS A 43 -3.57 -1.37 -23.59
C HIS A 43 -2.51 -0.51 -22.90
N VAL A 44 -2.61 0.81 -23.08
CA VAL A 44 -1.76 1.83 -22.43
C VAL A 44 -2.59 2.60 -21.40
N ARG A 45 -2.06 2.77 -20.19
CA ARG A 45 -2.67 3.60 -19.15
C ARG A 45 -1.64 4.53 -18.51
N ARG A 46 -1.81 5.83 -18.68
CA ARG A 46 -1.01 6.86 -18.00
C ARG A 46 -1.29 6.87 -16.50
N ILE A 47 -0.24 6.99 -15.69
CA ILE A 47 -0.39 7.25 -14.25
C ILE A 47 -0.54 8.75 -14.07
N SER A 48 -1.62 9.16 -13.39
CA SER A 48 -1.84 10.54 -12.97
C SER A 48 -1.84 10.64 -11.45
N ILE A 49 -1.40 11.78 -10.93
CA ILE A 49 -1.41 12.13 -9.50
C ILE A 49 -2.32 13.33 -9.30
N ARG A 50 -2.93 13.46 -8.11
CA ARG A 50 -3.59 14.70 -7.71
C ARG A 50 -2.63 15.53 -6.86
N ARG A 51 -2.50 16.82 -7.18
CA ARG A 51 -1.84 17.85 -6.37
C ARG A 51 -2.74 19.08 -6.41
N ASP A 52 -3.02 19.68 -5.27
CA ASP A 52 -3.71 20.96 -5.17
C ASP A 52 -5.05 20.98 -5.95
N GLY A 53 -5.82 19.89 -5.80
CA GLY A 53 -7.07 19.64 -6.53
C GLY A 53 -6.90 19.18 -7.99
N GLN A 54 -5.83 19.57 -8.66
CA GLN A 54 -5.58 19.31 -10.08
C GLN A 54 -5.08 17.88 -10.35
N LEU A 55 -5.47 17.31 -11.50
CA LEU A 55 -5.03 15.98 -11.95
C LEU A 55 -3.84 16.12 -12.91
N LEU A 56 -2.64 15.88 -12.40
CA LEU A 56 -1.40 15.98 -13.16
C LEU A 56 -0.99 14.63 -13.74
N HIS A 57 -0.71 14.62 -15.04
CA HIS A 57 -0.11 13.49 -15.73
C HIS A 57 1.33 13.25 -15.27
N THR A 58 1.76 11.99 -15.25
CA THR A 58 3.16 11.63 -14.97
C THR A 58 3.83 10.97 -16.17
N LYS A 59 5.16 10.97 -16.16
CA LYS A 59 6.04 10.26 -17.12
C LYS A 59 6.00 8.73 -17.03
N HIS A 60 5.07 8.16 -16.25
CA HIS A 60 4.96 6.72 -16.04
C HIS A 60 3.71 6.18 -16.75
N LEU A 61 3.93 5.22 -17.65
CA LEU A 61 2.89 4.52 -18.40
C LEU A 61 2.85 3.06 -17.96
N ILE A 62 1.65 2.55 -17.70
CA ILE A 62 1.41 1.13 -17.49
C ILE A 62 0.97 0.53 -18.82
N LEU A 63 1.75 -0.44 -19.29
CA LEU A 63 1.49 -1.19 -20.51
C LEU A 63 0.89 -2.53 -20.14
N THR A 64 -0.14 -2.96 -20.84
CA THR A 64 -0.67 -4.33 -20.78
C THR A 64 -0.20 -5.07 -22.03
N PHE A 65 0.32 -6.27 -21.84
CA PHE A 65 0.78 -7.15 -22.91
C PHE A 65 -0.04 -8.44 -22.88
N ASP A 66 -0.40 -8.96 -24.05
CA ASP A 66 -1.15 -10.22 -24.15
C ASP A 66 -0.24 -11.46 -24.04
N SER A 67 1.06 -11.25 -23.79
CA SER A 67 2.05 -12.28 -23.50
C SER A 67 2.08 -12.66 -22.02
N ALA A 68 2.23 -13.96 -21.74
CA ALA A 68 2.42 -14.50 -20.39
C ALA A 68 3.80 -14.16 -19.78
N LYS A 69 4.80 -13.83 -20.61
CA LYS A 69 6.10 -13.29 -20.20
C LYS A 69 6.17 -11.81 -20.54
N LEU A 70 6.58 -11.00 -19.56
CA LEU A 70 6.81 -9.58 -19.74
C LEU A 70 8.14 -9.37 -20.51
N PRO A 71 8.19 -8.55 -21.57
CA PRO A 71 9.45 -8.18 -22.21
C PRO A 71 10.28 -7.31 -21.25
N GLU A 72 11.61 -7.35 -21.36
CA GLU A 72 12.51 -6.52 -20.54
C GLU A 72 12.62 -5.09 -21.07
N ASN A 73 12.44 -4.91 -22.38
CA ASN A 73 12.60 -3.64 -23.08
C ASN A 73 11.59 -3.56 -24.23
N ILE A 74 11.21 -2.34 -24.60
CA ILE A 74 10.50 -2.00 -25.84
C ILE A 74 11.17 -0.82 -26.53
N LYS A 75 10.83 -0.58 -27.79
CA LYS A 75 11.22 0.60 -28.56
C LYS A 75 10.07 1.59 -28.67
N ALA A 76 10.34 2.88 -28.50
CA ALA A 76 9.43 3.99 -28.79
C ALA A 76 10.22 5.03 -29.60
N GLY A 77 9.91 5.17 -30.88
CA GLY A 77 10.83 5.77 -31.85
C GLY A 77 12.24 5.16 -31.74
N TYR A 78 13.25 6.03 -31.57
CA TYR A 78 14.65 5.62 -31.38
C TYR A 78 14.99 5.19 -29.94
N MET A 79 14.09 5.38 -28.97
CA MET A 79 14.36 5.10 -27.55
C MET A 79 14.18 3.62 -27.22
N ARG A 80 15.14 3.01 -26.49
CA ARG A 80 14.98 1.70 -25.85
C ARG A 80 14.55 1.89 -24.39
N LEU A 81 13.30 1.56 -24.07
CA LEU A 81 12.71 1.78 -22.74
C LEU A 81 12.66 0.47 -21.94
N SER A 82 13.27 0.46 -20.75
CA SER A 82 13.19 -0.68 -19.81
C SER A 82 11.78 -0.85 -19.27
N VAL A 83 11.25 -2.07 -19.32
CA VAL A 83 9.91 -2.42 -18.82
C VAL A 83 10.04 -3.10 -17.45
N ARG A 84 9.47 -2.49 -16.40
CA ARG A 84 9.46 -3.05 -15.04
C ARG A 84 8.12 -3.70 -14.73
N THR A 85 8.08 -4.82 -14.01
CA THR A 85 6.82 -5.47 -13.62
C THR A 85 5.91 -4.52 -12.83
N TYR A 86 4.67 -4.33 -13.29
CA TYR A 86 3.69 -3.51 -12.58
C TYR A 86 3.13 -4.24 -11.35
N ILE A 87 3.36 -3.69 -10.16
CA ILE A 87 2.80 -4.21 -8.91
C ILE A 87 1.77 -3.18 -8.39
N PRO A 88 0.45 -3.42 -8.56
CA PRO A 88 -0.60 -2.51 -8.10
C PRO A 88 -0.60 -2.39 -6.57
N ASN A 89 -1.27 -1.36 -6.05
CA ASN A 89 -1.51 -1.23 -4.62
C ASN A 89 -2.64 -2.17 -4.17
N PRO A 90 -2.65 -2.60 -2.89
CA PRO A 90 -3.79 -3.27 -2.25
C PRO A 90 -5.13 -2.66 -2.64
N LEU A 91 -6.02 -3.50 -3.18
CA LEU A 91 -7.37 -3.08 -3.56
C LEU A 91 -8.22 -2.90 -2.30
N ARG A 92 -8.37 -1.66 -1.83
CA ARG A 92 -9.30 -1.31 -0.75
C ARG A 92 -10.73 -1.20 -1.30
N CYS A 93 -11.66 -1.91 -0.67
CA CYS A 93 -13.08 -1.71 -0.95
C CYS A 93 -13.55 -0.37 -0.35
N PHE A 94 -14.07 0.54 -1.18
CA PHE A 94 -14.56 1.85 -0.71
C PHE A 94 -15.83 1.77 0.15
N LYS A 95 -16.52 0.62 0.22
CA LYS A 95 -17.70 0.41 1.08
C LYS A 95 -17.30 -0.02 2.50
N CYS A 96 -16.58 -1.14 2.63
CA CYS A 96 -16.27 -1.76 3.93
C CYS A 96 -14.80 -1.60 4.37
N GLN A 97 -13.98 -0.90 3.59
CA GLN A 97 -12.55 -0.59 3.83
C GLN A 97 -11.59 -1.79 3.93
N ARG A 98 -12.09 -3.03 3.78
CA ARG A 98 -11.27 -4.24 3.74
C ARG A 98 -10.52 -4.36 2.40
N PHE A 99 -9.35 -4.99 2.42
CA PHE A 99 -8.58 -5.28 1.21
C PHE A 99 -9.15 -6.48 0.42
N GLY A 100 -8.78 -6.57 -0.87
CA GLY A 100 -8.97 -7.74 -1.73
C GLY A 100 -10.20 -7.72 -2.64
N HIS A 101 -11.09 -6.73 -2.56
CA HIS A 101 -12.29 -6.65 -3.40
C HIS A 101 -12.76 -5.21 -3.68
N SER A 102 -13.57 -5.05 -4.72
CA SER A 102 -14.15 -3.76 -5.15
C SER A 102 -15.52 -3.49 -4.51
N LYS A 103 -16.04 -2.25 -4.64
CA LYS A 103 -17.39 -1.86 -4.14
C LYS A 103 -18.52 -2.74 -4.73
N PRO A 104 -18.57 -3.06 -6.04
CA PRO A 104 -19.61 -3.94 -6.60
C PRO A 104 -19.59 -5.38 -6.04
N SER A 105 -18.41 -5.93 -5.77
CA SER A 105 -18.27 -7.29 -5.21
C SER A 105 -18.41 -7.31 -3.67
N CYS A 106 -18.81 -6.21 -3.03
CA CYS A 106 -18.76 -6.08 -1.58
C CYS A 106 -20.06 -6.53 -0.90
N ARG A 107 -19.96 -7.63 -0.13
CA ARG A 107 -21.01 -8.13 0.78
C ARG A 107 -20.95 -7.49 2.19
N GLY A 108 -20.06 -6.54 2.43
CA GLY A 108 -19.92 -5.85 3.72
C GLY A 108 -20.86 -4.65 3.87
N THR A 109 -20.94 -4.13 5.09
CA THR A 109 -21.64 -2.88 5.44
C THR A 109 -20.83 -1.64 5.04
N LEU A 110 -21.46 -0.46 5.02
CA LEU A 110 -20.76 0.82 4.93
C LEU A 110 -19.94 1.01 6.22
N THR A 111 -18.64 1.27 6.06
CA THR A 111 -17.68 1.43 7.16
C THR A 111 -16.82 2.66 6.90
N CYS A 112 -16.67 3.52 7.90
CA CYS A 112 -15.88 4.73 7.80
C CYS A 112 -14.39 4.42 7.61
N ALA A 113 -13.76 5.08 6.63
CA ALA A 113 -12.33 4.92 6.36
C ALA A 113 -11.41 5.51 7.45
N ARG A 114 -11.92 6.45 8.27
CA ARG A 114 -11.18 7.08 9.37
C ARG A 114 -11.23 6.24 10.65
N CYS A 115 -12.41 6.03 11.24
CA CYS A 115 -12.58 5.42 12.57
C CYS A 115 -12.99 3.94 12.58
N ALA A 116 -13.12 3.28 11.42
CA ALA A 116 -13.54 1.87 11.28
C ALA A 116 -14.95 1.51 11.80
N GLU A 117 -15.77 2.47 12.22
CA GLU A 117 -17.16 2.25 12.61
C GLU A 117 -18.09 2.14 11.41
N VAL A 118 -19.26 1.52 11.61
CA VAL A 118 -20.27 1.34 10.56
C VAL A 118 -21.22 2.54 10.45
N GLY A 119 -21.91 2.66 9.32
CA GLY A 119 -23.06 3.55 9.17
C GLY A 119 -22.81 4.98 8.69
N HIS A 120 -21.55 5.40 8.45
CA HIS A 120 -21.24 6.71 7.89
C HIS A 120 -20.00 6.70 6.97
N GLU A 121 -19.85 7.75 6.15
CA GLU A 121 -18.67 7.97 5.31
C GLU A 121 -17.58 8.78 6.05
N SER A 122 -16.38 8.86 5.48
CA SER A 122 -15.23 9.48 6.16
C SER A 122 -15.07 10.98 5.96
N THR A 123 -15.88 11.62 5.12
CA THR A 123 -15.73 13.02 4.70
C THR A 123 -15.72 13.96 5.90
N ASP A 124 -16.77 13.87 6.74
CA ASP A 124 -16.99 14.75 7.90
C ASP A 124 -16.68 14.04 9.23
N CYS A 125 -15.96 12.92 9.16
CA CYS A 125 -15.63 12.13 10.33
C CYS A 125 -14.46 12.78 11.10
N THR A 126 -14.72 13.23 12.31
CA THR A 126 -13.72 13.78 13.25
C THR A 126 -13.22 12.77 14.30
N ARG A 127 -13.82 11.58 14.37
CA ARG A 127 -13.49 10.53 15.35
C ARG A 127 -12.05 10.02 15.19
N THR A 128 -11.49 9.51 16.29
CA THR A 128 -10.14 8.95 16.39
C THR A 128 -9.87 7.93 15.27
N GLU A 129 -8.67 7.99 14.70
CA GLU A 129 -8.30 7.12 13.58
C GLU A 129 -8.15 5.66 14.02
N LYS A 130 -8.72 4.74 13.24
CA LYS A 130 -8.66 3.31 13.50
C LYS A 130 -8.73 2.53 12.19
N CYS A 131 -7.79 1.62 11.99
CA CYS A 131 -7.72 0.83 10.77
C CYS A 131 -8.66 -0.38 10.83
N VAL A 132 -9.57 -0.52 9.86
CA VAL A 132 -10.46 -1.71 9.77
C VAL A 132 -9.65 -3.02 9.70
N ASN A 133 -8.52 -3.00 9.00
CA ASN A 133 -7.72 -4.17 8.64
C ASN A 133 -6.72 -4.63 9.70
N CYS A 134 -6.10 -3.70 10.45
CA CYS A 134 -5.08 -4.04 11.47
C CYS A 134 -5.36 -3.51 12.88
N LYS A 135 -6.47 -2.78 13.08
CA LYS A 135 -6.93 -2.18 14.35
C LYS A 135 -6.03 -1.09 14.95
N GLY A 136 -4.86 -0.81 14.39
CA GLY A 136 -3.99 0.29 14.82
C GLY A 136 -4.53 1.69 14.51
N GLU A 137 -3.91 2.67 15.15
CA GLU A 137 -4.22 4.12 15.12
C GLU A 137 -3.75 4.75 13.81
N HIS A 138 -4.57 4.60 12.77
CA HIS A 138 -4.43 5.29 11.48
C HIS A 138 -5.63 4.99 10.59
N THR A 139 -5.94 5.89 9.65
CA THR A 139 -6.95 5.65 8.62
C THR A 139 -6.71 4.35 7.84
N SER A 140 -7.80 3.74 7.38
CA SER A 140 -7.80 2.50 6.60
C SER A 140 -7.14 2.63 5.20
N PHE A 141 -6.71 3.83 4.79
CA PHE A 141 -5.96 4.08 3.56
C PHE A 141 -4.46 4.37 3.78
N SER A 142 -3.97 4.35 5.03
CA SER A 142 -2.56 4.56 5.35
C SER A 142 -1.64 3.48 4.73
N ARG A 143 -0.56 3.93 4.08
CA ARG A 143 0.50 3.06 3.53
C ARG A 143 1.42 2.48 4.60
N ASN A 144 1.41 3.04 5.81
CA ASN A 144 2.23 2.56 6.92
C ASN A 144 1.63 1.32 7.60
N CYS A 145 0.33 1.07 7.39
CA CYS A 145 -0.44 -0.06 7.91
C CYS A 145 0.26 -1.42 7.67
N ILE A 146 0.40 -2.22 8.72
CA ILE A 146 1.01 -3.57 8.64
C ILE A 146 0.23 -4.50 7.70
N ALA A 147 -1.11 -4.44 7.72
CA ALA A 147 -1.94 -5.24 6.83
C ALA A 147 -1.79 -4.82 5.37
N TRP A 148 -1.63 -3.51 5.10
CA TRP A 148 -1.36 -3.00 3.75
C TRP A 148 0.00 -3.48 3.23
N LYS A 149 1.05 -3.44 4.07
CA LYS A 149 2.39 -3.92 3.72
C LYS A 149 2.39 -5.43 3.44
N GLN A 150 1.67 -6.22 4.24
CA GLN A 150 1.46 -7.64 3.99
C GLN A 150 0.72 -7.90 2.68
N ASP A 151 -0.39 -7.21 2.42
CA ASP A 151 -1.19 -7.35 1.19
C ASP A 151 -0.38 -6.96 -0.06
N LYS A 152 0.42 -5.89 0.01
CA LYS A 152 1.38 -5.50 -1.03
C LYS A 152 2.41 -6.60 -1.32
N LYS A 153 2.92 -7.29 -0.28
CA LYS A 153 3.82 -8.44 -0.44
C LYS A 153 3.10 -9.65 -1.06
N ILE A 154 1.85 -9.93 -0.70
CA ILE A 154 1.02 -10.98 -1.33
C ILE A 154 0.81 -10.68 -2.82
N ILE A 155 0.44 -9.45 -3.18
CA ILE A 155 0.24 -9.02 -4.58
C ILE A 155 1.56 -9.12 -5.37
N SER A 156 2.68 -8.70 -4.78
CA SER A 156 4.02 -8.85 -5.37
C SER A 156 4.35 -10.32 -5.65
N THR A 157 4.16 -11.22 -4.67
CA THR A 157 4.40 -12.66 -4.83
C THR A 157 3.47 -13.29 -5.87
N LYS A 158 2.18 -12.90 -5.89
CA LYS A 158 1.19 -13.34 -6.87
C LYS A 158 1.69 -13.10 -8.31
N ILE A 159 2.12 -11.86 -8.58
CA ILE A 159 2.54 -11.44 -9.92
C ILE A 159 3.91 -12.03 -10.28
N LYS A 160 4.89 -11.99 -9.36
CA LYS A 160 6.24 -12.51 -9.62
C LYS A 160 6.28 -14.02 -9.84
N LYS A 161 5.38 -14.79 -9.22
CA LYS A 161 5.29 -16.25 -9.36
C LYS A 161 4.18 -16.73 -10.31
N GLN A 162 3.36 -15.83 -10.85
CA GLN A 162 2.19 -16.15 -11.69
C GLN A 162 1.23 -17.18 -11.06
N ILE A 163 0.94 -17.03 -9.77
CA ILE A 163 0.07 -17.91 -8.98
C ILE A 163 -1.24 -17.22 -8.57
N SER A 164 -2.20 -17.97 -8.01
CA SER A 164 -3.40 -17.37 -7.44
C SER A 164 -3.09 -16.49 -6.21
N TYR A 165 -4.00 -15.57 -5.91
CA TYR A 165 -3.89 -14.74 -4.70
C TYR A 165 -3.88 -15.58 -3.42
N HIS A 166 -4.60 -16.71 -3.40
CA HIS A 166 -4.66 -17.61 -2.24
C HIS A 166 -3.34 -18.33 -2.00
N GLU A 167 -2.69 -18.83 -3.05
CA GLU A 167 -1.36 -19.46 -2.96
C GLU A 167 -0.30 -18.44 -2.54
N ALA A 168 -0.30 -17.24 -3.14
CA ALA A 168 0.58 -16.16 -2.73
C ALA A 168 0.39 -15.79 -1.24
N ARG A 169 -0.86 -15.80 -0.75
CA ARG A 169 -1.17 -15.56 0.67
C ARG A 169 -0.66 -16.68 1.57
N LYS A 170 -0.71 -17.94 1.15
CA LYS A 170 -0.11 -19.07 1.88
C LYS A 170 1.42 -18.92 1.99
N LEU A 171 2.09 -18.51 0.90
CA LEU A 171 3.55 -18.33 0.86
C LEU A 171 4.07 -17.11 1.61
N VAL A 172 3.24 -16.08 1.83
CA VAL A 172 3.64 -14.84 2.52
C VAL A 172 3.31 -14.86 4.01
N LYS A 173 2.32 -15.67 4.44
CA LYS A 173 2.13 -15.96 5.86
C LYS A 173 3.41 -16.63 6.41
N PRO A 174 3.95 -16.20 7.56
CA PRO A 174 5.01 -16.96 8.20
C PRO A 174 4.48 -18.33 8.61
N THR A 175 5.26 -19.38 8.34
CA THR A 175 5.06 -20.71 8.93
C THR A 175 5.07 -20.57 10.45
N PRO A 176 4.15 -21.21 11.21
CA PRO A 176 4.11 -21.12 12.67
C PRO A 176 5.23 -21.93 13.36
N GLY A 177 6.47 -21.85 12.86
CA GLY A 177 7.67 -22.46 13.44
C GLY A 177 8.58 -21.48 14.20
N ASN A 178 8.40 -20.17 13.99
CA ASN A 178 9.18 -19.11 14.65
C ASN A 178 8.29 -18.23 15.54
N SER A 179 7.38 -18.84 16.29
CA SER A 179 6.72 -18.15 17.42
C SER A 179 7.63 -18.20 18.65
N TYR A 180 7.57 -17.14 19.46
CA TYR A 180 8.37 -16.86 20.66
C TYR A 180 8.42 -18.00 21.73
N VAL A 181 7.55 -19.00 21.63
CA VAL A 181 7.34 -20.07 22.62
C VAL A 181 8.47 -21.11 22.62
N SER A 182 9.30 -21.21 21.59
CA SER A 182 10.38 -22.21 21.48
C SER A 182 11.68 -21.85 22.22
N ILE A 183 11.83 -20.64 22.75
CA ILE A 183 12.99 -20.22 23.56
C ILE A 183 12.79 -20.59 25.03
N ALA A 184 11.56 -20.59 25.53
CA ALA A 184 11.22 -20.83 26.94
C ALA A 184 11.28 -22.30 27.42
N LYS A 185 11.78 -23.24 26.59
CA LYS A 185 11.86 -24.68 26.91
C LYS A 185 13.28 -25.26 26.94
N LYS A 186 14.31 -24.41 27.04
CA LYS A 186 15.71 -24.82 27.23
C LYS A 186 16.37 -24.18 28.46
N SER A 187 15.76 -24.37 29.63
CA SER A 187 16.41 -24.14 30.94
C SER A 187 15.56 -24.70 32.08
N SER A 188 15.61 -26.02 32.29
CA SER A 188 15.02 -26.66 33.49
C SER A 188 15.77 -27.94 33.84
N ALA A 189 16.92 -27.78 34.49
CA ALA A 189 17.60 -28.83 35.24
C ALA A 189 18.11 -28.22 36.55
N PRO A 190 17.36 -28.32 37.66
CA PRO A 190 17.81 -27.86 38.96
C PRO A 190 18.68 -28.94 39.61
N SER A 191 19.98 -28.66 39.79
CA SER A 191 20.82 -29.43 40.70
C SER A 191 20.57 -28.97 42.13
N VAL A 192 20.29 -29.90 43.03
CA VAL A 192 20.02 -29.62 44.45
C VAL A 192 21.28 -29.89 45.27
N GLN A 193 21.81 -28.87 45.93
CA GLN A 193 22.70 -29.03 47.09
C GLN A 193 22.32 -28.05 48.21
N LYS A 194 22.60 -28.44 49.46
CA LYS A 194 22.03 -27.87 50.69
C LYS A 194 22.87 -26.72 51.26
N ASN A 195 22.17 -25.83 51.97
CA ASN A 195 22.70 -24.85 52.94
C ASN A 195 23.13 -25.56 54.27
N PRO A 196 23.72 -24.89 55.29
CA PRO A 196 23.63 -23.46 55.68
C PRO A 196 25.04 -22.79 55.89
N ASP A 197 25.34 -21.68 56.62
CA ASP A 197 24.72 -21.02 57.79
C ASP A 197 25.07 -19.51 58.02
N ILE A 198 24.12 -18.78 58.63
CA ILE A 198 24.15 -17.83 59.79
C ILE A 198 25.41 -16.93 60.07
N PRO A 199 25.28 -15.62 60.46
CA PRO A 199 24.20 -14.63 60.26
C PRO A 199 24.64 -13.15 60.00
N ALA A 200 23.63 -12.29 59.80
CA ALA A 200 23.50 -10.83 59.95
C ALA A 200 24.67 -9.92 60.43
N ILE A 201 24.74 -8.70 59.87
CA ILE A 201 24.35 -7.42 60.55
C ILE A 201 24.18 -6.25 59.53
N CYS A 202 23.47 -5.21 59.95
CA CYS A 202 22.87 -4.15 59.13
C CYS A 202 23.77 -2.92 58.82
N SER A 203 23.34 -2.17 57.79
CA SER A 203 23.31 -0.70 57.67
C SER A 203 24.52 0.17 58.06
N SER A 204 24.98 1.03 57.14
CA SER A 204 24.69 2.49 57.21
C SER A 204 25.31 3.36 56.08
N THR A 205 24.48 4.23 55.51
CA THR A 205 24.73 5.65 55.10
C THR A 205 25.99 6.10 54.35
N LEU A 206 25.76 6.69 53.15
CA LEU A 206 26.41 7.93 52.64
C LEU A 206 26.29 9.09 53.67
N PRO A 207 27.13 10.16 53.71
CA PRO A 207 27.52 11.01 52.55
C PRO A 207 28.95 11.64 52.72
N ASP A 208 29.41 12.79 52.18
CA ASP A 208 28.92 13.81 51.22
C ASP A 208 30.09 14.57 50.55
N SER A 209 29.86 15.20 49.39
CA SER A 209 30.60 16.37 48.84
C SER A 209 32.12 16.18 48.53
N ILE A 210 32.82 16.98 47.70
CA ILE A 210 32.96 18.45 47.63
C ILE A 210 33.43 18.92 46.22
N ALA A 211 32.94 20.10 45.81
CA ALA A 211 33.48 21.12 44.87
C ALA A 211 33.87 20.82 43.39
N ARG A 212 33.25 21.65 42.54
CA ARG A 212 33.72 22.16 41.23
C ARG A 212 34.73 23.32 41.47
N PRO A 213 35.49 23.83 40.48
CA PRO A 213 34.98 24.94 39.63
C PRO A 213 35.50 24.91 38.15
N PRO A 214 35.22 25.93 37.29
CA PRO A 214 35.19 25.80 35.82
C PRO A 214 36.22 26.70 35.09
N ILE A 215 36.06 26.94 33.77
CA ILE A 215 36.50 28.18 33.07
C ILE A 215 35.83 28.37 31.68
N THR A 216 35.28 29.59 31.45
CA THR A 216 34.95 30.37 30.20
C THR A 216 34.24 29.72 28.99
N ASN A 217 33.11 30.23 28.44
CA ASN A 217 32.80 31.53 27.76
C ASN A 217 33.46 31.66 26.36
N PHE A 218 32.88 32.20 25.26
CA PHE A 218 31.68 33.04 24.93
C PHE A 218 31.40 32.93 23.37
N PRO A 219 30.65 33.82 22.63
CA PRO A 219 29.19 34.08 22.61
C PRO A 219 28.58 34.12 21.15
N ILE A 220 27.47 34.90 20.97
CA ILE A 220 26.77 35.40 19.74
C ILE A 220 25.41 34.68 19.50
N SER A 221 24.22 35.24 19.83
CA SER A 221 23.49 36.45 19.36
C SER A 221 22.89 36.29 17.94
N SER A 222 21.63 36.63 17.59
CA SER A 222 20.55 37.35 18.30
C SER A 222 19.14 37.10 17.70
N SER A 223 18.09 37.57 18.40
CA SER A 223 16.77 38.09 17.93
C SER A 223 16.00 37.33 16.82
N ALA A 224 14.85 36.67 17.03
CA ALA A 224 13.53 37.14 17.51
C ALA A 224 12.73 38.03 16.53
N TYR A 225 11.52 37.60 16.14
CA TYR A 225 10.23 38.22 16.57
C TYR A 225 9.00 37.36 16.20
N VAL A 226 7.86 37.57 16.87
CA VAL A 226 6.58 36.85 16.67
C VAL A 226 5.40 37.83 16.78
N ALA A 227 4.49 37.80 15.81
CA ALA A 227 3.13 38.38 15.82
C ALA A 227 2.44 38.03 14.47
N SER A 228 1.14 37.87 14.28
CA SER A 228 -0.04 37.47 15.09
C SER A 228 -1.25 37.67 14.16
N VAL A 229 -2.09 36.64 14.05
CA VAL A 229 -3.49 36.55 13.55
C VAL A 229 -4.17 37.78 12.92
N SER A 230 -4.83 37.57 11.78
CA SER A 230 -6.13 38.19 11.43
C SER A 230 -7.01 37.21 10.62
N GLU A 231 -8.30 37.12 10.94
CA GLU A 231 -9.31 36.39 10.17
C GLU A 231 -9.73 37.16 8.91
N GLU A 232 -10.15 36.45 7.86
CA GLU A 232 -11.27 36.90 7.03
C GLU A 232 -11.90 35.71 6.30
N ALA A 233 -13.23 35.70 6.19
CA ALA A 233 -14.01 34.57 5.68
C ALA A 233 -14.81 34.98 4.43
N LEU A 234 -14.62 34.27 3.31
CA LEU A 234 -15.51 34.37 2.15
C LEU A 234 -15.78 33.01 1.46
N ALA A 235 -17.06 32.65 1.46
CA ALA A 235 -17.82 31.86 0.48
C ALA A 235 -17.16 30.65 -0.21
N SER A 236 -17.60 29.45 0.17
CA SER A 236 -17.49 28.23 -0.64
C SER A 236 -18.47 28.25 -1.82
N PRO A 237 -18.04 27.98 -3.08
CA PRO A 237 -18.94 27.56 -4.14
C PRO A 237 -19.26 26.06 -4.01
N ASP A 238 -20.55 25.74 -4.04
CA ASP A 238 -21.10 24.39 -3.97
C ASP A 238 -20.65 23.51 -5.15
N LEU A 239 -20.36 22.23 -4.89
CA LEU A 239 -19.96 21.24 -5.90
C LEU A 239 -21.07 20.20 -6.15
N THR A 240 -22.30 20.69 -6.32
CA THR A 240 -23.34 19.94 -7.00
C THR A 240 -23.09 19.97 -8.52
N ASN A 241 -22.65 18.84 -9.09
CA ASN A 241 -23.02 18.32 -10.43
C ASN A 241 -22.00 17.29 -10.96
N PHE A 242 -22.37 16.01 -10.94
CA PHE A 242 -21.81 15.00 -11.86
C PHE A 242 -22.94 14.14 -12.42
N THR A 243 -23.43 14.52 -13.60
CA THR A 243 -24.46 13.80 -14.34
C THR A 243 -23.91 12.46 -14.86
N LEU A 244 -24.64 11.36 -14.61
CA LEU A 244 -24.25 10.03 -15.07
C LEU A 244 -24.48 9.86 -16.58
N VAL A 245 -23.40 9.82 -17.37
CA VAL A 245 -23.46 9.41 -18.78
C VAL A 245 -23.76 7.90 -18.85
N THR A 246 -25.03 7.56 -19.10
CA THR A 246 -25.46 6.16 -19.28
C THR A 246 -25.33 5.73 -20.74
N ASN A 247 -24.24 5.04 -21.06
CA ASN A 247 -23.99 4.55 -22.41
C ASN A 247 -24.77 3.23 -22.67
N LYS A 248 -26.03 3.34 -23.14
CA LYS A 248 -26.88 2.20 -23.50
C LYS A 248 -26.40 1.56 -24.81
N LYS A 249 -25.78 0.38 -24.74
CA LYS A 249 -25.57 -0.48 -25.92
C LYS A 249 -26.93 -0.95 -26.47
N LYS A 250 -27.29 -0.55 -27.68
CA LYS A 250 -28.39 -1.17 -28.44
C LYS A 250 -27.95 -2.57 -28.89
N LEU A 251 -28.71 -3.59 -28.49
CA LEU A 251 -28.70 -4.89 -29.16
C LEU A 251 -29.54 -4.77 -30.44
N LYS A 252 -28.99 -5.16 -31.60
CA LYS A 252 -29.82 -5.47 -32.76
C LYS A 252 -30.42 -6.86 -32.55
N LYS A 253 -31.73 -6.97 -32.75
CA LYS A 253 -32.42 -8.23 -33.04
C LYS A 253 -32.64 -8.25 -34.54
N ASP A 254 -32.11 -9.25 -35.21
CA ASP A 254 -32.52 -9.59 -36.57
C ASP A 254 -33.52 -10.74 -36.45
N TYR A 255 -34.60 -10.69 -37.24
CA TYR A 255 -35.68 -11.68 -37.27
C TYR A 255 -36.03 -11.93 -38.74
N PHE A 256 -36.07 -13.22 -39.10
CA PHE A 256 -36.30 -13.79 -40.44
C PHE A 256 -35.19 -13.54 -41.46
#